data_AF-A0A1D2QTZ9-F1
#
_entry.id   AF-A0A1D2QTZ9-F1
#
_cell.length_a   1.000
_cell.length_b   1.000
_cell.length_c   1.000
_cell.angle_alpha   90.00
_cell.angle_beta   90.00
_cell.angle_gamma   90.00
#
_symmetry.space_group_name_H-M   'P 1'
#
loop_
_entity.id
_entity.type
_entity.pdbx_description
1 polymer ?
#
loop_
_entity_poly.entity_id
_entity_poly.type
_entity_poly.pdbx_seq_one_letter_code
_entity_poly.pdbx_strand_id
1 'polypeptide(L)'
;MADIIGIHANSLKKYEAGQAQPSIDVLKKIALELHINTDCLLFGAHERGPSENLALQLKAVTQMSEDEQMVIREVLGSFIIKYQPFTQYPECLIDLQQPTIKQNIEGDHNQAVIINGNNTGVINLNDNSTGPDQV
;
A
#
# COMPACT_ATOMS: atom_id res chain seq x y z
N MET A 1 4.65 -15.49 -22.38
CA MET A 1 4.79 -14.77 -21.09
C MET A 1 5.47 -13.42 -21.26
N ALA A 2 6.72 -13.36 -21.75
CA ALA A 2 7.42 -12.07 -21.99
C ALA A 2 6.60 -11.10 -22.87
N ASP A 3 6.05 -11.59 -23.99
CA ASP A 3 5.22 -10.79 -24.90
C ASP A 3 3.91 -10.32 -24.26
N ILE A 4 3.31 -11.16 -23.41
CA ILE A 4 2.02 -10.85 -22.76
C ILE A 4 2.21 -9.75 -21.70
N ILE A 5 3.32 -9.81 -20.96
CA ILE A 5 3.69 -8.83 -19.92
C ILE A 5 4.27 -7.55 -20.55
N GLY A 6 4.63 -7.59 -21.84
CA GLY A 6 5.25 -6.48 -22.56
C GLY A 6 6.69 -6.23 -22.14
N ILE A 7 7.45 -7.29 -21.85
CA ILE A 7 8.88 -7.21 -21.49
C ILE A 7 9.73 -8.01 -22.47
N HIS A 8 10.99 -7.60 -22.63
CA HIS A 8 11.93 -8.31 -23.50
C HIS A 8 12.26 -9.71 -22.93
N ALA A 9 12.30 -10.74 -23.78
CA ALA A 9 12.56 -12.12 -23.36
C ALA A 9 13.88 -12.30 -22.58
N ASN A 10 14.90 -11.49 -22.90
CA ASN A 10 16.17 -11.50 -22.15
C ASN A 10 16.02 -10.97 -20.71
N SER A 11 15.12 -10.01 -20.48
CA SER A 11 14.83 -9.51 -19.13
C SER A 11 14.10 -10.58 -18.32
N LEU A 12 13.12 -11.26 -18.91
CA LEU A 12 12.42 -12.36 -18.26
C LEU A 12 13.39 -13.48 -17.84
N LYS A 13 14.29 -13.90 -18.74
CA LYS A 13 15.33 -14.89 -18.42
C LYS A 13 16.22 -14.48 -17.25
N LYS A 14 16.59 -13.19 -17.16
CA LYS A 14 17.40 -12.68 -16.05
C LYS A 14 16.65 -12.69 -14.72
N TYR A 15 15.34 -12.45 -14.73
CA TYR A 15 14.50 -12.52 -13.53
C TYR A 15 14.39 -13.96 -13.02
N GLU A 16 14.12 -14.91 -13.92
CA GLU A 16 14.02 -16.34 -13.58
C GLU A 16 15.35 -16.91 -13.08
N ALA A 17 16.47 -16.45 -13.65
CA ALA A 17 17.80 -16.84 -13.21
C ALA A 17 18.29 -16.09 -11.95
N GLY A 18 17.50 -15.19 -11.39
CA GLY A 18 17.88 -14.35 -10.23
C GLY A 18 19.03 -13.38 -10.50
N GLN A 19 19.38 -13.15 -11.77
CA GLN A 19 20.47 -12.26 -12.19
C GLN A 19 20.06 -10.78 -12.22
N ALA A 20 18.76 -10.51 -12.22
CA ALA A 20 18.19 -9.17 -12.10
C ALA A 20 16.88 -9.25 -11.33
N GLN A 21 16.46 -8.11 -10.75
CA GLN A 21 15.16 -7.96 -10.11
C GLN A 21 14.21 -7.17 -11.04
N PRO A 22 12.94 -7.57 -11.17
CA PRO A 22 11.96 -6.78 -11.90
C PRO A 22 11.65 -5.48 -11.17
N SER A 23 11.26 -4.43 -11.91
CA SER A 23 10.67 -3.25 -11.28
C SER A 23 9.30 -3.58 -10.69
N ILE A 24 8.80 -2.76 -9.77
CA ILE A 24 7.49 -2.97 -9.16
C ILE A 24 6.35 -3.04 -10.19
N ASP A 25 6.45 -2.26 -11.28
CA ASP A 25 5.44 -2.26 -12.35
C ASP A 25 5.48 -3.56 -13.16
N VAL A 26 6.68 -4.09 -13.44
CA VAL A 26 6.84 -5.38 -14.12
C VAL A 26 6.37 -6.52 -13.22
N LEU A 27 6.68 -6.46 -11.93
CA LEU A 27 6.24 -7.45 -10.94
C LEU A 27 4.71 -7.49 -10.83
N LYS A 28 4.04 -6.33 -10.79
CA LYS A 28 2.56 -6.25 -10.82
C LYS A 28 1.98 -6.89 -12.08
N LYS A 29 2.56 -6.63 -13.24
CA LYS A 29 2.11 -7.25 -14.50
C LYS A 29 2.29 -8.78 -14.49
N ILE A 30 3.41 -9.27 -13.96
CA ILE A 30 3.65 -10.71 -13.78
C ILE A 30 2.57 -11.30 -12.87
N ALA A 31 2.28 -10.67 -11.73
CA ALA A 31 1.29 -11.15 -10.77
C ALA A 31 -0.13 -11.21 -11.36
N LEU A 32 -0.52 -10.16 -12.10
CA LEU A 32 -1.82 -10.08 -12.77
C LEU A 32 -1.98 -11.16 -13.84
N GLU A 33 -0.94 -11.36 -14.67
CA GLU A 33 -0.95 -12.36 -15.74
C GLU A 33 -0.98 -13.79 -15.19
N LEU A 34 -0.31 -14.04 -14.07
CA LEU A 34 -0.32 -15.34 -13.40
C LEU A 34 -1.54 -15.56 -12.50
N HIS A 35 -2.40 -14.55 -12.31
CA HIS A 35 -3.53 -14.56 -11.38
C HIS A 35 -3.14 -14.95 -9.94
N ILE A 36 -1.98 -14.49 -9.48
CA ILE A 36 -1.48 -14.71 -8.11
C ILE A 36 -1.28 -13.39 -7.38
N ASN A 37 -1.17 -13.45 -6.05
CA ASN A 37 -0.81 -12.28 -5.27
C ASN A 37 0.68 -11.94 -5.47
N THR A 38 1.03 -10.66 -5.46
CA THR A 38 2.42 -10.18 -5.55
C THR A 38 3.28 -10.78 -4.43
N ASP A 39 2.69 -10.99 -3.27
CA ASP A 39 3.36 -11.63 -2.13
C ASP A 39 3.89 -13.03 -2.45
N CYS A 40 3.23 -13.79 -3.33
CA CYS A 40 3.70 -15.12 -3.74
C CYS A 40 4.96 -15.07 -4.60
N LEU A 41 5.22 -13.93 -5.25
CA LEU A 41 6.43 -13.71 -6.05
C LEU A 41 7.58 -13.15 -5.20
N LEU A 42 7.26 -12.40 -4.16
CA LEU A 42 8.25 -11.73 -3.30
C LEU A 42 8.77 -12.61 -2.18
N PHE A 43 7.92 -13.48 -1.63
CA PHE A 43 8.24 -14.23 -0.42
C PHE A 43 8.20 -15.72 -0.70
N GLY A 44 9.18 -16.43 -0.13
CA GLY A 44 9.09 -17.89 -0.02
C GLY A 44 7.89 -18.31 0.84
N ALA A 45 7.43 -19.55 0.68
CA ALA A 45 6.26 -20.08 1.39
C ALA A 45 6.30 -19.94 2.93
N HIS A 46 7.49 -19.76 3.51
CA HIS A 46 7.70 -19.66 4.96
C HIS A 46 8.39 -18.36 5.39
N GLU A 47 8.60 -17.40 4.48
CA GLU A 47 9.40 -16.20 4.77
C GLU A 47 8.64 -15.14 5.58
N ARG A 48 7.31 -15.10 5.46
CA ARG A 48 6.42 -14.22 6.25
C ARG A 48 5.56 -14.95 7.28
N GLY A 49 5.87 -16.21 7.54
CA GLY A 49 5.12 -17.02 8.49
C GLY A 49 5.51 -16.74 9.94
N PRO A 50 4.61 -17.02 10.91
CA PRO A 50 5.03 -17.16 12.30
C PRO A 50 6.10 -18.26 12.41
N SER A 51 6.88 -18.25 13.50
CA SER A 51 7.83 -19.33 13.77
C SER A 51 7.14 -20.70 13.71
N GLU A 52 7.88 -21.73 13.30
CA GLU A 52 7.31 -23.07 13.05
C GLU A 52 6.47 -23.58 14.23
N ASN A 53 6.92 -23.36 15.46
CA ASN A 53 6.19 -23.77 16.65
C ASN A 53 4.84 -23.05 16.79
N LEU A 54 4.78 -21.74 16.54
CA LEU A 54 3.54 -20.97 16.59
C LEU A 54 2.61 -21.34 15.43
N ALA A 55 3.16 -21.60 14.24
CA ALA A 55 2.39 -22.09 13.10
C ALA A 55 1.67 -23.41 13.41
N LEU A 56 2.38 -24.35 14.05
CA LEU A 56 1.82 -25.64 14.47
C LEU A 56 0.70 -25.47 15.51
N GLN A 57 0.89 -24.59 16.49
CA GLN A 57 -0.14 -24.29 17.49
C GLN A 57 -1.40 -23.71 16.83
N LEU A 58 -1.25 -22.74 15.93
CA LEU A 58 -2.38 -22.15 15.20
C LEU A 58 -3.10 -23.18 14.33
N LYS A 59 -2.38 -24.10 13.69
CA LYS A 59 -2.98 -25.20 12.91
C LYS A 59 -3.75 -26.20 13.80
N ALA A 60 -3.35 -26.38 15.06
CA ALA A 60 -4.13 -27.17 16.01
C ALA A 60 -5.43 -26.45 16.37
N VAL A 61 -5.39 -25.12 16.56
CA VAL A 61 -6.58 -24.30 16.86
C VAL A 61 -7.62 -24.40 15.74
N THR A 62 -7.23 -24.46 14.46
CA THR A 62 -8.20 -24.58 13.36
C THR A 62 -8.97 -25.92 13.34
N GLN A 63 -8.53 -26.91 14.13
CA GLN A 63 -9.21 -28.21 14.27
C GLN A 63 -10.15 -28.27 15.49
N MET A 64 -10.15 -27.23 16.33
CA MET A 64 -11.02 -27.11 17.51
C MET A 64 -12.43 -26.65 17.11
N SER A 65 -13.40 -26.75 18.04
CA SER A 65 -14.76 -26.24 17.81
C SER A 65 -14.79 -24.71 17.65
N GLU A 66 -15.84 -24.18 17.03
CA GLU A 66 -15.98 -22.72 16.82
C GLU A 66 -15.98 -21.94 18.13
N ASP A 67 -16.62 -22.48 19.18
CA ASP A 67 -16.66 -21.87 20.51
C ASP A 67 -15.25 -21.77 21.12
N GLU A 68 -14.45 -22.83 21.02
CA GLU A 68 -13.05 -22.84 21.50
C GLU A 68 -12.18 -21.88 20.69
N GLN A 69 -12.35 -21.85 19.37
CA GLN A 69 -11.64 -20.90 18.51
C GLN A 69 -11.98 -19.45 18.86
N MET A 70 -13.23 -19.16 19.20
CA MET A 70 -13.68 -17.84 19.62
C MET A 70 -12.96 -17.40 20.90
N VAL A 71 -12.93 -18.26 21.93
CA VAL A 71 -12.23 -17.94 23.18
C VAL A 71 -10.74 -17.68 22.94
N ILE A 72 -10.10 -18.49 22.10
CA ILE A 72 -8.68 -18.32 21.77
C ILE A 72 -8.42 -17.00 21.05
N ARG A 73 -9.29 -16.60 20.11
CA ARG A 73 -9.19 -15.30 19.42
C ARG A 73 -9.33 -14.12 20.38
N GLU A 74 -10.27 -14.18 21.31
CA GLU A 74 -10.47 -13.14 22.32
C GLU A 74 -9.26 -12.99 23.25
N VAL A 75 -8.73 -14.11 23.75
CA VAL A 75 -7.54 -14.11 24.61
C VAL A 75 -6.33 -13.56 23.86
N LEU A 76 -6.08 -14.03 22.63
CA LEU A 76 -4.99 -13.51 21.79
C LEU A 76 -5.16 -12.02 21.49
N GLY A 77 -6.38 -11.58 21.15
CA GLY A 77 -6.70 -10.17 20.93
C GLY A 77 -6.41 -9.31 22.15
N SER A 78 -6.80 -9.77 23.34
CA SER A 78 -6.51 -9.07 24.60
C SER A 78 -5.01 -8.91 24.87
N PHE A 79 -4.21 -9.94 24.56
CA PHE A 79 -2.76 -9.87 24.69
C PHE A 79 -2.15 -8.93 23.65
N ILE A 80 -2.58 -9.01 22.39
CA ILE A 80 -2.09 -8.11 21.34
C ILE A 80 -2.32 -6.66 21.76
N ILE A 81 -3.55 -6.29 22.18
CA ILE A 81 -3.86 -4.92 22.62
C ILE A 81 -2.96 -4.48 23.79
N LYS A 82 -2.71 -5.38 24.75
CA LYS A 82 -1.89 -5.09 25.93
C LYS A 82 -0.41 -4.84 25.59
N TYR A 83 0.15 -5.54 24.61
CA TYR A 83 1.59 -5.51 24.29
C TYR A 83 1.93 -4.77 23.00
N GLN A 84 0.91 -4.49 22.18
CA GLN A 84 0.94 -3.69 20.97
C GLN A 84 -0.34 -2.84 21.05
N PRO A 85 -0.35 -1.71 21.80
CA PRO A 85 -1.46 -0.78 21.69
C PRO A 85 -1.45 -0.37 20.23
N PHE A 86 -2.38 -0.90 19.43
CA PHE A 86 -2.32 -0.79 17.98
C PHE A 86 -1.95 0.64 17.63
N THR A 87 -0.76 0.81 17.05
CA THR A 87 -0.52 1.97 16.21
C THR A 87 -1.60 1.85 15.15
N GLN A 88 -2.66 2.61 15.38
CA GLN A 88 -3.75 2.90 14.48
C GLN A 88 -3.14 3.54 13.24
N TYR A 89 -2.42 2.77 12.42
CA TYR A 89 -2.42 3.06 11.01
C TYR A 89 -3.82 2.71 10.58
N PRO A 90 -4.58 3.70 10.09
CA PRO A 90 -5.97 3.51 9.73
C PRO A 90 -6.03 2.37 8.70
N GLU A 91 -7.23 1.82 8.50
CA GLU A 91 -7.55 1.28 7.18
C GLU A 91 -6.84 2.13 6.13
N CYS A 92 -6.23 1.51 5.12
CA CYS A 92 -5.88 2.26 3.93
C CYS A 92 -7.18 2.95 3.52
N LEU A 93 -7.26 4.25 3.81
CA LEU A 93 -8.41 5.07 3.59
C LEU A 93 -8.40 5.27 2.08
N ILE A 94 -8.85 4.24 1.38
CA ILE A 94 -9.30 4.31 0.01
C ILE A 94 -10.65 5.02 0.10
N ASP A 95 -10.60 6.29 0.51
CA ASP A 95 -11.62 7.28 0.26
C ASP A 95 -10.92 8.62 0.04
N LEU A 96 -10.70 8.90 -1.24
CA LEU A 96 -11.08 10.17 -1.85
C LEU A 96 -10.59 11.48 -1.21
N GLN A 97 -9.31 11.61 -0.88
CA GLN A 97 -8.71 12.96 -0.76
C GLN A 97 -7.20 12.98 -1.06
N GLN A 98 -6.85 12.60 -2.28
CA GLN A 98 -5.67 13.19 -2.91
C GLN A 98 -6.09 14.55 -3.47
N PRO A 99 -5.42 15.68 -3.17
CA PRO A 99 -5.57 16.85 -4.00
C PRO A 99 -5.05 16.47 -5.39
N THR A 100 -5.97 16.17 -6.32
CA THR A 100 -5.62 16.13 -7.73
C THR A 100 -5.17 17.53 -8.12
N ILE A 101 -3.87 17.72 -8.28
CA ILE A 101 -3.33 18.84 -9.03
C ILE A 101 -3.76 18.60 -10.48
N LYS A 102 -4.88 19.21 -10.89
CA LYS A 102 -5.15 19.40 -12.31
C LYS A 102 -4.35 20.62 -12.73
N GLN A 103 -3.20 20.39 -13.37
CA GLN A 103 -2.60 21.44 -14.18
C GLN A 103 -3.62 21.78 -15.26
N ASN A 104 -4.23 22.96 -15.18
CA ASN A 104 -5.01 23.46 -16.29
C ASN A 104 -4.01 23.88 -17.37
N ILE A 105 -3.81 23.03 -18.36
CA ILE A 105 -3.17 23.41 -19.62
C ILE A 105 -4.27 24.13 -20.41
N GLU A 106 -4.60 25.35 -19.99
CA GLU A 106 -5.27 26.40 -20.78
C GLU A 106 -5.61 27.58 -19.87
N GLY A 107 -4.81 28.65 -19.99
CA GLY A 107 -5.18 30.00 -19.55
C GLY A 107 -4.71 30.43 -18.15
N ASP A 108 -3.67 31.26 -18.14
CA ASP A 108 -3.14 32.09 -17.05
C ASP A 108 -2.37 31.37 -15.91
N HIS A 109 -1.04 31.48 -15.96
CA HIS A 109 -0.07 30.74 -15.15
C HIS A 109 0.07 31.20 -13.68
N ASN A 110 -0.81 32.08 -13.19
CA ASN A 110 -0.60 32.81 -11.93
C ASN A 110 -1.67 32.55 -10.86
N GLN A 111 -2.52 31.54 -11.04
CA GLN A 111 -3.58 31.22 -10.08
C GLN A 111 -3.64 29.70 -9.83
N ALA A 112 -3.76 29.33 -8.54
CA ALA A 112 -4.05 27.95 -8.15
C ALA A 112 -5.42 27.89 -7.47
N VAL A 113 -6.24 26.92 -7.90
CA VAL A 113 -7.54 26.65 -7.29
C VAL A 113 -7.35 25.55 -6.24
N ILE A 114 -7.64 25.88 -4.98
CA ILE A 114 -7.62 24.93 -3.86
C ILE A 114 -9.07 24.54 -3.56
N ILE A 115 -9.34 23.24 -3.49
CA ILE A 115 -10.65 22.70 -3.15
C ILE A 115 -10.55 21.98 -1.81
N ASN A 116 -11.19 22.53 -0.77
CA ASN A 116 -11.30 21.91 0.55
C ASN A 116 -12.77 21.68 0.89
N GLY A 117 -13.26 20.45 0.68
CA GLY A 117 -14.68 20.13 0.81
C GLY A 117 -15.53 20.91 -0.22
N ASN A 118 -16.63 21.53 0.23
CA ASN A 118 -17.51 22.34 -0.63
C ASN A 118 -17.01 23.77 -0.87
N ASN A 119 -15.83 24.13 -0.33
CA ASN A 119 -15.28 25.47 -0.45
C ASN A 119 -14.16 25.48 -1.50
N THR A 120 -14.38 26.24 -2.57
CA THR A 120 -13.38 26.59 -3.58
C THR A 120 -12.76 27.95 -3.24
N GLY A 121 -11.45 27.97 -3.04
CA GLY A 121 -10.65 29.18 -2.89
C GLY A 121 -9.70 29.35 -4.07
N VAL A 122 -9.55 30.58 -4.55
CA VAL A 122 -8.55 30.95 -5.56
C VAL A 122 -7.44 31.71 -4.86
N ILE A 123 -6.20 31.26 -5.00
CA ILE A 123 -5.01 31.98 -4.51
C ILE A 123 -4.21 32.50 -5.70
N ASN A 124 -3.87 33.78 -5.66
CA ASN A 124 -2.98 34.41 -6.61
C ASN A 124 -1.53 34.15 -6.16
N LEU A 125 -0.71 33.55 -7.03
CA LEU A 125 0.65 33.14 -6.68
C LEU A 125 1.65 34.30 -6.75
N ASN A 126 1.18 35.53 -6.99
CA ASN A 126 2.00 36.69 -7.27
C ASN A 126 2.01 37.72 -6.13
N ASP A 127 1.29 37.48 -5.03
CA ASP A 127 1.22 38.40 -3.89
C ASP A 127 2.51 38.30 -3.06
N ASN A 128 3.59 38.87 -3.58
CA ASN A 128 4.80 39.13 -2.82
C ASN A 128 4.63 40.45 -2.06
N SER A 129 3.67 40.45 -1.13
CA SER A 129 3.53 41.51 -0.12
C SER A 129 4.81 41.53 0.72
N THR A 130 5.65 42.51 0.41
CA THR A 130 6.93 42.76 1.05
C THR A 130 6.68 43.58 2.33
N GLY A 131 7.17 43.07 3.47
CA GLY A 131 7.57 43.88 4.63
C GLY A 131 6.53 44.04 5.77
N PRO A 132 6.91 43.78 7.03
CA PRO A 132 6.19 44.30 8.19
C PRO A 132 6.64 45.75 8.43
N ASP A 133 5.80 46.73 8.15
CA ASP A 133 6.00 48.08 8.70
C ASP A 133 5.50 48.08 10.15
N GLN A 134 6.45 47.86 11.07
CA GLN A 134 6.35 48.36 12.44
C GLN A 134 6.79 49.83 12.44
N VAL A 135 5.86 50.77 12.71
CA VAL A 135 5.94 51.88 13.70
C VAL A 135 4.52 52.38 13.94
#